data_AF-A0A2V8TY30-F1
#
_entry.id   AF-A0A2V8TY30-F1
#
_cell.length_a   1.000
_cell.length_b   1.000
_cell.length_c   1.000
_cell.angle_alpha   90.00
_cell.angle_beta   90.00
_cell.angle_gamma   90.00
#
_symmetry.space_group_name_H-M   'P 1'
#
loop_
_entity.id
_entity.type
_entity.pdbx_description
1 polymer ?
#
loop_
_entity_poly.entity_id
_entity_poly.type
_entity_poly.pdbx_seq_one_letter_code
_entity_poly.pdbx_strand_id
1 'polypeptide(L)'
;MRMRWLTIVMAAVLAGGGALPAAAQGKKGAPAGPRRAPVRPPRPQANRELDRFVKMPPEERQKELEKLPPQRRERMEQRLERYQQLTPAQREKLQQRYQKFQSLPPDRQEAVRSELQNLRGMRPAERKARLKSEDVKQKFSHEELKILREVSGEPEML
;
A
#
# COMPACT_ATOMS: atom_id res chain seq x y z
N MET A 1 -21.79 19.44 -9.43
CA MET A 1 -21.76 18.25 -8.55
C MET A 1 -20.32 17.81 -8.32
N ARG A 2 -19.81 17.93 -7.09
CA ARG A 2 -18.43 17.53 -6.74
C ARG A 2 -18.41 16.03 -6.42
N MET A 3 -18.06 15.21 -7.41
CA MET A 3 -17.92 13.76 -7.28
C MET A 3 -16.80 13.47 -6.26
N ARG A 4 -17.15 13.02 -5.05
CA ARG A 4 -16.18 12.55 -4.04
C ARG A 4 -15.71 11.16 -4.47
N TRP A 5 -14.60 11.10 -5.21
CA TRP A 5 -13.94 9.84 -5.54
C TRP A 5 -13.44 9.21 -4.23
N LEU A 6 -14.03 8.07 -3.85
CA LEU A 6 -13.67 7.31 -2.66
C LEU A 6 -12.21 6.86 -2.76
N THR A 7 -11.36 7.58 -2.04
CA THR A 7 -9.96 7.25 -1.78
C THR A 7 -9.82 5.82 -1.24
N ILE A 8 -9.05 4.98 -1.91
CA ILE A 8 -8.60 3.68 -1.38
C ILE A 8 -7.53 3.99 -0.32
N VAL A 9 -8.02 4.20 0.90
CA VAL A 9 -7.21 4.45 2.10
C VAL A 9 -6.72 3.10 2.61
N MET A 10 -5.46 2.76 2.30
CA MET A 10 -4.78 1.58 2.88
C MET A 10 -4.46 1.88 4.35
N ALA A 11 -5.43 1.77 5.25
CA ALA A 11 -5.26 2.12 6.67
C ALA A 11 -4.11 1.34 7.35
N ALA A 12 -2.97 2.02 7.57
CA ALA A 12 -2.02 1.67 8.61
C ALA A 12 -2.44 2.44 9.87
N VAL A 13 -2.86 1.71 10.89
CA VAL A 13 -3.23 2.27 12.20
C VAL A 13 -1.99 2.20 13.10
N LEU A 14 -1.78 3.32 13.78
CA LEU A 14 -0.73 3.68 14.73
C LEU A 14 -0.90 3.03 16.11
N ALA A 15 0.21 2.89 16.83
CA ALA A 15 0.38 3.00 18.28
C ALA A 15 1.89 3.17 18.52
N GLY A 16 2.45 4.00 19.40
CA GLY A 16 2.01 4.89 20.47
C GLY A 16 3.30 5.39 21.15
N GLY A 17 3.29 6.58 21.75
CA GLY A 17 4.48 7.27 22.26
C GLY A 17 5.13 6.67 23.52
N GLY A 18 6.37 7.08 23.75
CA GLY A 18 7.15 6.86 24.98
C GLY A 18 8.52 7.53 24.84
N ALA A 19 8.81 8.50 25.69
CA ALA A 19 10.04 9.30 25.67
C ALA A 19 11.17 8.68 26.53
N LEU A 20 12.41 8.77 26.01
CA LEU A 20 13.74 8.88 26.66
C LEU A 20 14.27 7.67 27.49
N PRO A 21 15.62 7.47 27.65
CA PRO A 21 16.70 8.48 27.60
C PRO A 21 17.95 8.16 26.76
N ALA A 22 18.78 9.20 26.62
CA ALA A 22 20.17 9.16 26.17
C ALA A 22 21.09 8.58 27.26
N ALA A 23 21.96 7.63 26.90
CA ALA A 23 23.29 7.44 27.50
C ALA A 23 24.08 6.36 26.73
N ALA A 24 25.41 6.49 26.79
CA ALA A 24 26.43 5.50 26.45
C ALA A 24 26.88 5.39 24.98
N GLN A 25 27.74 6.34 24.59
CA GLN A 25 28.86 6.02 23.71
C GLN A 25 29.81 5.05 24.43
N GLY A 26 30.26 4.02 23.71
CA GLY A 26 31.42 3.22 24.10
C GLY A 26 31.31 1.75 23.70
N LYS A 27 31.82 1.41 22.51
CA LYS A 27 32.73 0.27 22.24
C LYS A 27 33.01 0.15 20.72
N LYS A 28 34.24 0.54 20.35
CA LYS A 28 34.88 0.17 19.08
C LYS A 28 35.16 -1.33 19.10
N GLY A 29 34.84 -2.05 18.02
CA GLY A 29 35.29 -3.44 17.81
C GLY A 29 34.57 -4.19 16.68
N ALA A 30 35.35 -4.48 15.62
CA ALA A 30 35.17 -5.51 14.58
C ALA A 30 34.31 -5.20 13.31
N PRO A 31 34.82 -5.54 12.10
CA PRO A 31 34.09 -5.40 10.84
C PRO A 31 33.01 -6.48 10.74
N ALA A 32 31.76 -6.04 10.70
CA ALA A 32 30.63 -6.93 10.43
C ALA A 32 30.65 -7.33 8.95
N GLY A 33 30.98 -8.60 8.68
CA GLY A 33 30.65 -9.23 7.39
C GLY A 33 29.15 -9.13 7.08
N PRO A 34 28.73 -9.38 5.83
CA PRO A 34 27.35 -9.13 5.41
C PRO A 34 26.40 -10.02 6.20
N ARG A 35 25.76 -9.44 7.22
CA ARG A 35 24.64 -10.04 7.93
C ARG A 35 23.53 -10.21 6.91
N ARG A 36 23.37 -11.43 6.38
CA ARG A 36 22.18 -11.81 5.61
C ARG A 36 20.96 -11.49 6.48
N ALA A 37 20.22 -10.45 6.11
CA ALA A 37 18.97 -10.13 6.76
C ALA A 37 18.07 -11.39 6.69
N PRO A 38 17.35 -11.76 7.75
CA PRO A 38 16.36 -12.82 7.65
C PRO A 38 15.38 -12.41 6.54
N VAL A 39 15.23 -13.26 5.53
CA VAL A 39 14.21 -13.10 4.48
C VAL A 39 12.87 -13.13 5.21
N ARG A 40 12.34 -11.95 5.54
CA ARG A 40 11.01 -11.85 6.13
C ARG A 40 10.07 -12.43 5.07
N PRO A 41 9.24 -13.44 5.39
CA PRO A 41 8.27 -13.94 4.44
C PRO A 41 7.47 -12.74 3.93
N PRO A 42 7.20 -12.65 2.62
CA PRO A 42 6.41 -11.54 2.08
C PRO A 42 5.11 -11.50 2.87
N ARG A 43 4.85 -10.39 3.57
CA ARG A 43 3.61 -10.21 4.31
C ARG A 43 2.45 -10.58 3.38
N PRO A 44 1.43 -11.34 3.85
CA PRO A 44 0.24 -11.60 3.06
C PRO A 44 -0.21 -10.27 2.47
N GLN A 45 -0.10 -10.14 1.16
CA GLN A 45 -0.37 -8.88 0.50
C GLN A 45 -1.86 -8.65 0.74
N ALA A 46 -2.23 -7.62 1.50
CA ALA A 46 -3.59 -7.41 1.98
C ALA A 46 -4.65 -7.52 0.86
N ASN A 47 -4.28 -7.23 -0.39
CA ASN A 47 -5.12 -7.44 -1.57
C ASN A 47 -5.43 -8.92 -1.88
N ARG A 48 -4.47 -9.85 -1.72
CA ARG A 48 -4.69 -11.30 -1.93
C ARG A 48 -5.74 -11.87 -0.99
N GLU A 49 -5.80 -11.37 0.24
CA GLU A 49 -6.83 -11.77 1.21
C GLU A 49 -8.21 -11.32 0.73
N LEU A 50 -8.33 -10.07 0.27
CA LEU A 50 -9.58 -9.54 -0.28
C LEU A 50 -10.06 -10.33 -1.50
N ASP A 51 -9.16 -10.68 -2.43
CA ASP A 51 -9.47 -11.49 -3.62
C ASP A 51 -10.09 -12.85 -3.24
N ARG A 52 -9.60 -13.48 -2.18
CA ARG A 52 -10.14 -14.73 -1.66
C ARG A 52 -11.57 -14.54 -1.14
N PHE A 53 -11.80 -13.55 -0.27
CA PHE A 53 -13.12 -13.31 0.31
C PHE A 53 -14.17 -12.90 -0.74
N VAL A 54 -13.76 -12.18 -1.80
CA VAL A 54 -14.65 -11.82 -2.92
C VAL A 54 -15.14 -13.06 -3.68
N LYS A 55 -14.28 -14.07 -3.85
CA LYS A 55 -14.60 -15.31 -4.58
C LYS A 55 -15.37 -16.33 -3.73
N MET A 56 -15.33 -16.20 -2.41
CA MET A 56 -16.07 -17.08 -1.49
C MET A 56 -17.59 -16.79 -1.53
N PRO A 57 -18.44 -17.81 -1.37
CA PRO A 57 -19.86 -17.61 -1.15
C PRO A 57 -20.11 -16.89 0.19
N PRO A 58 -21.25 -16.18 0.34
CA PRO A 58 -21.50 -15.32 1.50
C PRO A 58 -21.46 -16.06 2.84
N GLU A 59 -21.94 -17.31 2.89
CA GLU A 59 -21.93 -18.10 4.13
C GLU A 59 -20.52 -18.51 4.57
N GLU A 60 -19.68 -18.96 3.64
CA GLU A 60 -18.28 -19.30 3.94
C GLU A 60 -17.47 -18.07 4.30
N ARG A 61 -17.73 -16.95 3.60
CA ARG A 61 -17.10 -15.66 3.88
C ARG A 61 -17.35 -15.24 5.32
N GLN A 62 -18.59 -15.35 5.80
CA GLN A 62 -18.95 -15.01 7.18
C GLN A 62 -18.20 -15.89 8.19
N LYS A 63 -18.17 -17.20 7.97
CA LYS A 63 -17.42 -18.15 8.82
C LYS A 63 -15.93 -17.84 8.87
N GLU A 64 -15.33 -17.46 7.74
CA GLU A 64 -13.90 -17.09 7.69
C GLU A 64 -13.62 -15.73 8.35
N LEU A 65 -14.55 -14.77 8.25
CA LEU A 65 -14.45 -13.48 8.94
C LEU A 65 -14.56 -13.63 10.47
N GLU A 66 -15.40 -14.54 10.95
CA GLU A 66 -15.56 -14.83 12.39
C GLU A 66 -14.32 -15.44 13.03
N LYS A 67 -13.48 -16.13 12.25
CA LYS A 67 -12.18 -16.64 12.70
C LYS A 67 -11.12 -15.54 12.83
N LEU A 68 -11.35 -14.35 12.27
CA LEU A 68 -10.41 -13.24 12.36
C LEU A 68 -10.59 -12.48 13.68
N PRO A 69 -9.50 -11.93 14.26
CA PRO A 69 -9.60 -10.98 15.37
C PRO A 69 -10.54 -9.81 15.02
N PRO A 70 -11.29 -9.25 15.98
CA PRO A 70 -12.38 -8.29 15.72
C PRO A 70 -11.92 -7.08 14.89
N GLN A 71 -10.75 -6.53 15.21
CA GLN A 71 -10.20 -5.39 14.46
C GLN A 71 -9.82 -5.75 13.01
N ARG A 72 -9.39 -6.99 12.75
CA ARG A 72 -9.07 -7.46 11.40
C ARG A 72 -10.34 -7.76 10.61
N ARG A 73 -11.33 -8.35 11.26
CA ARG A 73 -12.67 -8.58 10.70
C ARG A 73 -13.29 -7.28 10.21
N GLU A 74 -13.37 -6.25 11.07
CA GLU A 74 -13.97 -4.95 10.71
C GLU A 74 -13.28 -4.32 9.50
N ARG A 75 -11.94 -4.34 9.47
CA ARG A 75 -11.17 -3.84 8.31
C ARG A 75 -11.45 -4.65 7.05
N MET A 76 -11.62 -5.96 7.15
CA MET A 76 -11.92 -6.80 5.99
C MET A 76 -13.34 -6.57 5.49
N GLU A 77 -14.33 -6.48 6.38
CA GLU A 77 -15.72 -6.13 6.07
C GLU A 77 -15.81 -4.78 5.34
N GLN A 78 -15.16 -3.73 5.88
CA GLN A 78 -15.10 -2.42 5.22
C GLN A 78 -14.47 -2.47 3.82
N ARG A 79 -13.46 -3.32 3.61
CA ARG A 79 -12.81 -3.48 2.31
C ARG A 79 -13.70 -4.24 1.33
N LEU A 80 -14.41 -5.26 1.80
CA LEU A 80 -15.36 -6.03 1.01
C LEU A 80 -16.54 -5.18 0.56
N GLU A 81 -17.13 -4.41 1.48
CA GLU A 81 -18.23 -3.49 1.16
C GLU A 81 -17.80 -2.48 0.08
N ARG A 82 -16.65 -1.83 0.25
CA ARG A 82 -16.10 -0.92 -0.76
C ARG A 82 -15.87 -1.60 -2.10
N TYR A 83 -15.36 -2.83 -2.10
CA TYR A 83 -15.13 -3.57 -3.34
C TYR A 83 -16.44 -3.92 -4.06
N GLN A 84 -17.48 -4.29 -3.31
CA GLN A 84 -18.81 -4.58 -3.86
C GLN A 84 -19.44 -3.34 -4.49
N GLN A 85 -19.20 -2.16 -3.92
CA GLN A 85 -19.65 -0.87 -4.48
C GLN A 85 -18.94 -0.46 -5.78
N LEU A 86 -17.82 -1.09 -6.13
CA LEU A 86 -17.11 -0.79 -7.39
C LEU A 86 -17.85 -1.37 -8.60
N THR A 87 -17.92 -0.59 -9.68
CA THR A 87 -18.42 -1.06 -10.98
C THR A 87 -17.46 -2.07 -11.62
N PRO A 88 -17.92 -2.92 -12.55
CA PRO A 88 -17.04 -3.87 -13.24
C PRO A 88 -15.78 -3.22 -13.84
N ALA A 89 -15.95 -2.09 -14.54
CA ALA A 89 -14.83 -1.34 -15.11
C ALA A 89 -13.85 -0.79 -14.06
N GLN A 90 -14.34 -0.40 -12.87
CA GLN A 90 -13.47 0.03 -11.78
C GLN A 90 -12.69 -1.14 -11.19
N ARG A 91 -13.31 -2.32 -11.07
CA ARG A 91 -12.64 -3.54 -10.60
C ARG A 91 -11.54 -3.97 -11.58
N GLU A 92 -11.80 -3.94 -12.88
CA GLU A 92 -10.79 -4.24 -13.90
C GLU A 92 -9.59 -3.29 -13.82
N LYS A 93 -9.84 -1.98 -13.71
CA LYS A 93 -8.76 -1.00 -13.53
C LYS A 93 -7.94 -1.27 -12.26
N LEU A 94 -8.60 -1.62 -11.15
CA LEU A 94 -7.92 -1.96 -9.90
C LEU A 94 -7.06 -3.22 -10.07
N GLN A 95 -7.58 -4.25 -10.74
CA GLN A 95 -6.86 -5.49 -11.01
C GLN A 95 -5.65 -5.26 -11.92
N GLN A 96 -5.79 -4.47 -12.99
CA GLN A 96 -4.69 -4.13 -13.89
C GLN A 96 -3.57 -3.39 -13.17
N ARG A 97 -3.91 -2.38 -12.36
CA ARG A 97 -2.94 -1.64 -11.53
C ARG A 97 -2.19 -2.58 -10.59
N TYR A 98 -2.92 -3.49 -9.96
CA TYR A 98 -2.35 -4.45 -9.03
C TYR A 98 -1.42 -5.46 -9.72
N GLN A 99 -1.80 -5.96 -10.90
CA GLN A 99 -0.95 -6.85 -11.68
C GLN A 99 0.37 -6.18 -12.09
N LYS A 100 0.30 -4.94 -12.60
CA LYS A 100 1.49 -4.14 -12.93
C LYS A 100 2.40 -3.92 -11.73
N PHE A 101 1.81 -3.63 -10.57
CA PHE A 101 2.57 -3.50 -9.34
C PHE A 101 3.22 -4.83 -8.90
N GLN A 102 2.52 -5.96 -9.04
CA GLN A 102 3.06 -7.27 -8.72
C GLN A 102 4.15 -7.74 -9.69
N SER A 103 4.13 -7.29 -10.94
CA SER A 103 5.18 -7.61 -11.92
C SER A 103 6.49 -6.86 -11.66
N LEU A 104 6.49 -5.84 -10.81
CA LEU A 104 7.72 -5.16 -10.40
C LEU A 104 8.59 -6.10 -9.53
N PRO A 105 9.93 -6.02 -9.64
CA PRO A 105 10.84 -6.70 -8.70
C PRO A 105 10.55 -6.30 -7.24
N PRO A 106 10.79 -7.18 -6.25
CA PRO A 106 10.49 -6.90 -4.84
C PRO A 106 11.07 -5.58 -4.32
N ASP A 107 12.32 -5.26 -4.65
CA ASP A 107 12.96 -4.01 -4.22
C ASP A 107 12.26 -2.77 -4.80
N ARG A 108 11.79 -2.87 -6.05
CA ARG A 108 11.04 -1.80 -6.72
C ARG A 108 9.63 -1.68 -6.15
N GLN A 109 8.98 -2.79 -5.78
CA GLN A 109 7.70 -2.76 -5.06
C GLN A 109 7.80 -1.99 -3.74
N GLU A 110 8.89 -2.17 -3.00
CA GLU A 110 9.13 -1.43 -1.76
C GLU A 110 9.34 0.06 -2.00
N ALA A 111 10.14 0.43 -3.00
CA ALA A 111 10.35 1.83 -3.38
C ALA A 111 9.02 2.53 -3.74
N VAL A 112 8.18 1.88 -4.56
CA VAL A 112 6.86 2.39 -4.94
C VAL A 112 5.94 2.49 -3.71
N ARG A 113 5.90 1.48 -2.84
CA ARG A 113 5.11 1.53 -1.59
C ARG A 113 5.54 2.66 -0.68
N SER A 114 6.84 2.94 -0.59
CA SER A 114 7.38 4.04 0.21
C SER A 114 6.94 5.40 -0.35
N GLU A 115 7.04 5.59 -1.65
CA GLU A 115 6.62 6.87 -2.27
C GLU A 115 5.10 7.06 -2.18
N LEU A 116 4.29 6.01 -2.32
CA LEU A 116 2.83 6.09 -2.09
C LEU A 116 2.48 6.52 -0.66
N GLN A 117 3.23 6.05 0.34
CA GLN A 117 3.03 6.48 1.73
C GLN A 117 3.37 7.95 1.91
N ASN A 118 4.46 8.41 1.30
CA ASN A 118 4.86 9.81 1.28
C ASN A 118 3.77 10.70 0.65
N LEU A 119 3.31 10.34 -0.55
CA LEU A 119 2.27 11.07 -1.28
C LEU A 119 0.93 11.12 -0.51
N ARG A 120 0.60 10.09 0.25
CA ARG A 120 -0.64 10.06 1.02
C ARG A 120 -0.68 11.10 2.13
N GLY A 121 0.46 11.45 2.71
CA GLY A 121 0.57 12.53 3.69
C GLY A 121 0.43 13.94 3.08
N MET A 122 0.59 14.06 1.76
CA MET A 122 0.57 15.34 1.05
C MET A 122 -0.84 15.74 0.60
N ARG A 123 -1.05 17.05 0.44
CA ARG A 123 -2.26 17.60 -0.21
C ARG A 123 -2.26 17.24 -1.70
N PRO A 124 -3.43 17.17 -2.38
CA PRO A 124 -3.49 16.76 -3.79
C PRO A 124 -2.58 17.57 -4.73
N ALA A 125 -2.53 18.90 -4.56
CA ALA A 125 -1.66 19.76 -5.36
C ALA A 125 -0.16 19.45 -5.15
N GLU A 126 0.24 19.18 -3.91
CA GLU A 126 1.62 18.82 -3.56
C GLU A 126 2.00 17.44 -4.11
N ARG A 127 1.08 16.47 -4.12
CA ARG A 127 1.31 15.16 -4.76
C ARG A 127 1.63 15.33 -6.24
N LYS A 128 0.84 16.13 -6.94
CA LYS A 128 1.04 16.40 -8.36
C LYS A 128 2.39 17.08 -8.61
N ALA A 129 2.77 18.04 -7.77
CA ALA A 129 4.07 18.69 -7.87
C ALA A 129 5.21 17.70 -7.61
N ARG A 130 5.10 16.84 -6.59
CA ARG A 130 6.07 15.79 -6.27
C ARG A 130 6.24 14.80 -7.42
N LEU A 131 5.15 14.32 -8.00
CA LEU A 131 5.18 13.38 -9.13
C LEU A 131 5.77 14.00 -10.42
N LYS A 132 5.77 15.33 -10.54
CA LYS A 132 6.37 16.06 -11.66
C LYS A 132 7.81 16.50 -11.40
N SER A 133 8.31 16.36 -10.17
CA SER A 133 9.67 16.75 -9.82
C SER A 133 10.71 15.90 -10.55
N GLU A 134 11.84 16.50 -10.89
CA GLU A 134 12.95 15.81 -11.54
C GLU A 134 13.50 14.68 -10.66
N ASP A 135 13.51 14.86 -9.34
CA ASP A 135 13.92 13.81 -8.39
C ASP A 135 13.12 12.53 -8.54
N VAL A 136 11.80 12.66 -8.69
CA VAL A 136 10.89 11.52 -8.83
C VAL A 136 11.00 10.90 -10.22
N LYS A 137 11.14 11.72 -11.28
CA LYS A 137 11.35 11.23 -12.65
C LYS A 137 12.66 10.47 -12.84
N GLN A 138 13.73 10.88 -12.16
CA GLN A 138 15.02 10.19 -12.24
C GLN A 138 15.05 8.90 -11.42
N LYS A 139 14.35 8.87 -10.27
CA LYS A 139 14.35 7.72 -9.35
C LYS A 139 13.43 6.57 -9.78
N PHE A 140 12.33 6.89 -10.46
CA PHE A 140 11.30 5.94 -10.85
C PHE A 140 11.21 5.81 -12.37
N SER A 141 11.05 4.57 -12.85
CA SER A 141 10.85 4.31 -14.27
C SER A 141 9.48 4.83 -14.73
N HIS A 142 9.30 4.93 -16.05
CA HIS A 142 8.02 5.36 -16.63
C HIS A 142 6.83 4.54 -16.12
N GLU A 143 6.99 3.21 -16.01
CA GLU A 143 5.95 2.29 -15.53
C GLU A 143 5.64 2.51 -14.04
N GLU A 144 6.66 2.74 -13.22
CA GLU A 144 6.47 3.00 -11.79
C GLU A 144 5.81 4.35 -11.55
N LEU A 145 6.19 5.39 -12.30
CA LEU A 145 5.53 6.69 -12.26
C LEU A 145 4.06 6.60 -12.68
N LYS A 146 3.74 5.72 -13.62
CA LYS A 146 2.37 5.43 -14.01
C LYS A 146 1.59 4.82 -12.86
N ILE A 147 2.14 3.80 -12.19
CA ILE A 147 1.54 3.19 -11.00
C ILE A 147 1.35 4.23 -9.89
N LEU A 148 2.35 5.07 -9.62
CA LEU A 148 2.29 6.11 -8.60
C LEU A 148 1.16 7.11 -8.88
N ARG A 149 1.06 7.63 -10.11
CA ARG A 149 0.00 8.55 -10.55
C ARG A 149 -1.39 7.92 -10.45
N GLU A 150 -1.54 6.72 -11.01
CA GLU A 150 -2.82 6.02 -11.06
C GLU A 150 -3.36 5.67 -9.66
N VAL A 151 -2.47 5.28 -8.74
CA VAL A 151 -2.83 4.92 -7.35
C VAL A 151 -3.02 6.15 -6.47
N SER A 152 -2.28 7.24 -6.69
CA SER A 152 -2.45 8.50 -5.94
C SER A 152 -3.71 9.28 -6.30
N GLY A 153 -4.45 8.83 -7.33
CA GLY A 153 -5.68 9.46 -7.81
C GLY A 153 -5.47 10.57 -8.83
N GLU A 154 -4.28 10.64 -9.46
CA GLU A 154 -3.98 11.58 -10.53
C GLU A 154 -4.16 10.86 -11.88
N PRO A 155 -5.31 11.01 -12.56
CA PRO A 155 -5.44 10.51 -13.93
C PRO A 155 -4.41 11.19 -14.83
N GLU A 156 -3.80 10.42 -15.73
CA GLU A 156 -2.94 10.96 -16.77
C GLU A 156 -3.81 11.85 -17.67
N MET A 157 -3.78 13.15 -17.41
CA MET A 157 -4.39 14.15 -18.29
C MET A 157 -3.47 14.22 -19.50
N LEU A 158 -3.90 13.55 -20.58
CA LEU A 158 -3.38 13.75 -21.93
C LEU A 158 -3.63 15.20 -22.38
#